data_AF-V9LHI0-F1
#
_entry.id   AF-V9LHI0-F1
#
_cell.length_a   1.000
_cell.length_b   1.000
_cell.length_c   1.000
_cell.angle_alpha   90.00
_cell.angle_beta   90.00
_cell.angle_gamma   90.00
#
_symmetry.space_group_name_H-M   'P 1'
#
loop_
_entity.id
_entity.type
_entity.pdbx_description
1 polymer ?
#
loop_
_entity_poly.entity_id
_entity_poly.type
_entity_poly.pdbx_seq_one_letter_code
_entity_poly.pdbx_strand_id
1 'polypeptide(L)'
;GESFEKCRDTIIARTKGLSILTHDVQSQLNMGKFAEVGESLAEMCDLVASLVECSAHAAYLAAVESPGSLAAVPGLVDRYRMTRARHEVERSCQVVRSSALADLTPQLLLEVSQNLSKSLKSLTDACVLASESSGDRFAREQFKLSVKCMSTSATALLACVKEVKTCPSELTRNRRVLFG
;
A
#
# COMPACT_ATOMS: atom_id res chain seq x y z
N GLY A 1 12.43 -16.52 8.71
CA GLY A 1 13.07 -15.39 8.00
C GLY A 1 13.61 -15.88 6.69
N GLU A 2 13.66 -15.03 5.67
CA GLU A 2 14.38 -15.32 4.42
C GLU A 2 15.89 -15.36 4.68
N SER A 3 16.61 -16.20 3.93
CA SER A 3 18.08 -16.22 3.93
C SER A 3 18.62 -15.23 2.90
N PHE A 4 19.88 -14.81 3.05
CA PHE A 4 20.56 -13.93 2.10
C PHE A 4 20.51 -14.51 0.68
N GLU A 5 20.74 -15.82 0.52
CA GLU A 5 20.69 -16.50 -0.77
C GLU A 5 19.31 -16.40 -1.43
N LYS A 6 18.22 -16.63 -0.68
CA LYS A 6 16.86 -16.48 -1.21
C LYS A 6 16.55 -15.04 -1.62
N CYS A 7 17.05 -14.08 -0.84
CA CYS A 7 16.90 -12.67 -1.14
C CYS A 7 17.64 -12.29 -2.44
N ARG A 8 18.89 -12.77 -2.59
CA ARG A 8 19.68 -12.63 -3.82
C ARG A 8 18.98 -13.26 -5.02
N ASP A 9 18.46 -14.48 -4.89
CA ASP A 9 17.77 -15.17 -5.99
C ASP A 9 16.50 -14.41 -6.41
N THR A 10 15.78 -13.83 -5.45
CA THR A 10 14.64 -12.95 -5.72
C THR A 10 15.07 -11.67 -6.45
N ILE A 11 16.17 -11.02 -6.01
CA ILE A 11 16.75 -9.86 -6.69
C ILE A 11 17.08 -10.20 -8.15
N ILE A 12 17.75 -11.32 -8.40
CA ILE A 12 18.07 -11.79 -9.76
C ILE A 12 16.80 -11.96 -10.60
N ALA A 13 15.77 -12.60 -10.06
CA ALA A 13 14.49 -12.77 -10.76
C ALA A 13 13.82 -11.43 -11.08
N ARG A 14 13.83 -10.49 -10.14
CA ARG A 14 13.27 -9.14 -10.35
C ARG A 14 14.07 -8.36 -11.40
N THR A 15 15.40 -8.34 -11.35
CA THR A 15 16.22 -7.64 -12.36
C THR A 15 16.01 -8.19 -13.78
N LYS A 16 15.81 -9.51 -13.92
CA LYS A 16 15.42 -10.12 -15.20
C LYS A 16 14.06 -9.60 -15.66
N GLY A 17 13.05 -9.61 -14.79
CA GLY A 17 11.73 -9.06 -15.08
C GLY A 17 11.77 -7.58 -15.47
N LEU A 18 12.60 -6.76 -14.79
CA LEU A 18 12.80 -5.36 -15.11
C LEU A 18 13.33 -5.16 -16.54
N SER A 19 14.28 -6.01 -16.94
CA SER A 19 14.88 -5.95 -18.28
C SER A 19 13.84 -6.26 -19.36
N ILE A 20 12.96 -7.24 -19.09
CA ILE A 20 11.85 -7.60 -19.98
C ILE A 20 10.86 -6.43 -20.09
N LEU A 21 10.38 -5.91 -18.96
CA LEU A 21 9.42 -4.79 -18.94
C LEU A 21 9.99 -3.53 -19.59
N THR A 22 11.28 -3.27 -19.44
CA THR A 22 11.95 -2.13 -20.11
C THR A 22 11.86 -2.26 -21.63
N HIS A 23 12.15 -3.46 -22.15
CA HIS A 23 12.04 -3.74 -23.57
C HIS A 23 10.58 -3.64 -24.05
N ASP A 24 9.64 -4.20 -23.28
CA ASP A 24 8.21 -4.19 -23.64
C ASP A 24 7.66 -2.77 -23.68
N VAL A 25 7.94 -1.94 -22.68
CA VAL A 25 7.56 -0.52 -22.66
C VAL A 25 8.13 0.21 -23.87
N GLN A 26 9.40 0.02 -24.19
CA GLN A 26 10.03 0.65 -25.34
C GLN A 26 9.36 0.22 -26.66
N SER A 27 9.10 -1.08 -26.82
CA SER A 27 8.44 -1.63 -28.01
C SER A 27 6.99 -1.11 -28.15
N GLN A 28 6.20 -1.19 -27.08
CA GLN A 28 4.81 -0.73 -27.06
C GLN A 28 4.71 0.77 -27.35
N LEU A 29 5.64 1.56 -26.82
CA LEU A 29 5.71 3.00 -27.08
C LEU A 29 6.00 3.28 -28.56
N ASN A 30 6.98 2.58 -29.15
CA ASN A 30 7.29 2.69 -30.59
C ASN A 30 6.11 2.30 -31.48
N MET A 31 5.24 1.41 -31.01
CA MET A 31 4.02 0.98 -31.70
C MET A 31 2.81 1.89 -31.43
N GLY A 32 2.95 2.94 -30.61
CA GLY A 32 1.86 3.85 -30.25
C GLY A 32 0.80 3.24 -29.32
N LYS A 33 1.12 2.16 -28.61
CA LYS A 33 0.19 1.41 -27.77
C LYS A 33 0.16 1.93 -26.32
N PHE A 34 -0.34 3.15 -26.13
CA PHE A 34 -0.23 3.86 -24.85
C PHE A 34 -0.95 3.19 -23.66
N ALA A 35 -2.02 2.43 -23.91
CA ALA A 35 -2.70 1.69 -22.84
C ALA A 35 -1.81 0.56 -22.28
N GLU A 36 -1.21 -0.25 -23.17
CA GLU A 36 -0.27 -1.31 -22.79
C GLU A 36 0.97 -0.73 -22.07
N VAL A 37 1.48 0.42 -22.55
CA VAL A 37 2.58 1.14 -21.89
C VAL A 37 2.22 1.49 -20.45
N GLY A 38 0.99 1.96 -20.20
CA GLY A 38 0.52 2.28 -18.86
C GLY A 38 0.51 1.08 -17.92
N GLU A 39 0.02 -0.08 -18.41
CA GLU A 39 0.00 -1.33 -17.65
C GLU A 39 1.41 -1.84 -17.35
N SER A 40 2.29 -1.88 -18.36
CA SER A 40 3.69 -2.31 -18.18
C SER A 40 4.49 -1.37 -17.29
N LEU A 41 4.20 -0.06 -17.32
CA LEU A 41 4.80 0.91 -16.38
C LEU A 41 4.34 0.66 -14.94
N ALA A 42 3.05 0.37 -14.73
CA ALA A 42 2.52 0.05 -13.40
C ALA A 42 3.18 -1.22 -12.85
N GLU A 43 3.28 -2.28 -13.65
CA GLU A 43 3.98 -3.52 -13.28
C GLU A 43 5.47 -3.26 -12.98
N MET A 44 6.13 -2.41 -13.77
CA MET A 44 7.52 -2.04 -13.55
C MET A 44 7.71 -1.30 -12.22
N CYS A 45 6.78 -0.42 -11.83
CA CYS A 45 6.83 0.27 -10.54
C CYS A 45 6.74 -0.71 -9.36
N ASP A 46 5.82 -1.68 -9.43
CA ASP A 46 5.68 -2.72 -8.41
C ASP A 46 6.92 -3.61 -8.33
N LEU A 47 7.49 -3.97 -9.48
CA LEU A 47 8.70 -4.75 -9.56
C LEU A 47 9.90 -4.01 -8.95
N VAL A 48 10.07 -2.72 -9.25
CA VAL A 48 11.15 -1.88 -8.68
C VAL A 48 10.97 -1.73 -7.17
N ALA A 49 9.75 -1.51 -6.68
CA ALA A 49 9.50 -1.46 -5.24
C ALA A 49 9.90 -2.78 -4.55
N SER A 50 9.51 -3.93 -5.12
CA SER A 50 9.92 -5.25 -4.63
C SER A 50 11.44 -5.45 -4.67
N LEU A 51 12.12 -4.99 -5.73
CA LEU A 51 13.57 -5.07 -5.85
C LEU A 51 14.27 -4.26 -4.74
N VAL A 52 13.78 -3.05 -4.45
CA VAL A 52 14.32 -2.19 -3.38
C VAL A 52 14.09 -2.81 -2.00
N GLU A 53 12.89 -3.34 -1.73
CA GLU A 53 12.57 -4.03 -0.47
C GLU A 53 13.50 -5.24 -0.25
N CYS A 54 13.69 -6.08 -1.26
CA CYS A 54 14.62 -7.22 -1.19
C CYS A 54 16.07 -6.76 -1.02
N SER A 55 16.51 -5.75 -1.76
CA SER A 55 17.88 -5.24 -1.67
C SER A 55 18.19 -4.70 -0.27
N ALA A 56 17.25 -3.96 0.33
CA ALA A 56 17.38 -3.48 1.70
C ALA A 56 17.45 -4.63 2.71
N HIS A 57 16.65 -5.69 2.52
CA HIS A 57 16.68 -6.86 3.39
C HIS A 57 17.99 -7.65 3.25
N ALA A 58 18.47 -7.87 2.02
CA ALA A 58 19.75 -8.53 1.77
C ALA A 58 20.92 -7.75 2.41
N ALA A 59 20.91 -6.42 2.29
CA ALA A 59 21.90 -5.55 2.93
C ALA A 59 21.87 -5.68 4.47
N TYR A 60 20.68 -5.76 5.07
CA TYR A 60 20.53 -6.02 6.50
C TYR A 60 21.11 -7.38 6.90
N LEU A 61 20.79 -8.44 6.17
CA LEU A 61 21.29 -9.79 6.48
C LEU A 61 22.82 -9.85 6.40
N ALA A 62 23.42 -9.27 5.35
CA ALA A 62 24.88 -9.18 5.22
C ALA A 62 25.53 -8.37 6.35
N ALA A 63 24.88 -7.30 6.80
CA ALA A 63 25.38 -6.49 7.92
C ALA A 63 25.37 -7.27 9.25
N VAL A 64 24.33 -8.05 9.51
CA VAL A 64 24.19 -8.85 10.75
C VAL A 64 25.09 -10.10 10.75
N GLU A 65 25.55 -10.56 9.59
CA GLU A 65 26.56 -11.63 9.52
C GLU A 65 27.98 -11.14 9.91
N SER A 66 28.20 -9.82 9.98
CA SER A 66 29.51 -9.27 10.34
C SER A 66 29.86 -9.54 11.81
N PRO A 67 31.08 -10.01 12.13
CA PRO A 67 31.51 -10.25 13.51
C PRO A 67 31.39 -9.00 14.38
N GLY A 68 30.79 -9.13 15.56
CA GLY A 68 30.55 -8.02 16.49
C GLY A 68 29.30 -7.18 16.18
N SER A 69 28.55 -7.50 15.13
CA SER A 69 27.24 -6.90 14.90
C SER A 69 26.17 -7.48 15.84
N LEU A 70 25.10 -6.72 16.07
CA LEU A 70 23.94 -7.13 16.85
C LEU A 70 22.70 -7.04 15.96
N ALA A 71 21.89 -8.08 15.97
CA ALA A 71 20.63 -8.10 15.23
C ALA A 71 19.67 -7.02 15.75
N ALA A 72 18.90 -6.42 14.84
CA ALA A 72 17.88 -5.46 15.23
C ALA A 72 16.76 -6.17 16.02
N VAL A 73 16.28 -5.51 17.07
CA VAL A 73 15.10 -5.97 17.80
C VAL A 73 13.85 -5.47 17.08
N PRO A 74 12.96 -6.36 16.63
CA PRO A 74 11.73 -5.95 15.97
C PRO A 74 10.84 -5.16 16.93
N GLY A 75 10.28 -4.05 16.45
CA GLY A 75 9.24 -3.32 17.19
C GLY A 75 7.90 -4.06 17.16
N LEU A 76 6.91 -3.51 17.87
CA LEU A 76 5.53 -4.04 17.89
C LEU A 76 4.86 -4.01 16.51
N VAL A 77 5.30 -3.11 15.63
CA VAL A 77 4.82 -2.97 14.26
C VAL A 77 5.99 -2.84 13.29
N ASP A 78 5.78 -3.34 12.07
CA ASP A 78 6.65 -3.04 10.94
C ASP A 78 6.38 -1.60 10.48
N ARG A 79 7.32 -0.70 10.79
CA ARG A 79 7.20 0.72 10.43
C ARG A 79 7.06 0.94 8.93
N TYR A 80 7.76 0.17 8.11
CA TYR A 80 7.70 0.33 6.65
C TYR A 80 6.30 -0.02 6.14
N ARG A 81 5.74 -1.15 6.56
CA ARG A 81 4.38 -1.56 6.19
C ARG A 81 3.32 -0.58 6.67
N MET A 82 3.46 -0.06 7.89
CA MET A 82 2.56 0.97 8.43
C MET A 82 2.61 2.27 7.63
N THR A 83 3.80 2.77 7.31
CA THR A 83 3.96 3.98 6.51
C THR A 83 3.42 3.79 5.10
N ARG A 84 3.67 2.64 4.46
CA ARG A 84 3.15 2.33 3.13
C ARG A 84 1.62 2.25 3.12
N ALA A 85 1.01 1.52 4.06
CA ALA A 85 -0.44 1.41 4.13
C ALA A 85 -1.12 2.75 4.44
N ARG A 86 -0.50 3.57 5.31
CA ARG A 86 -0.95 4.94 5.56
C ARG A 86 -0.91 5.80 4.29
N HIS A 87 0.20 5.78 3.55
CA HIS A 87 0.34 6.54 2.31
C HIS A 87 -0.71 6.13 1.28
N GLU A 88 -1.02 4.84 1.16
CA GLU A 88 -2.05 4.35 0.23
C GLU A 88 -3.46 4.82 0.63
N VAL A 89 -3.76 4.86 1.93
CA VAL A 89 -5.01 5.45 2.44
C VAL A 89 -5.07 6.95 2.12
N GLU A 90 -4.01 7.71 2.42
CA GLU A 90 -3.94 9.15 2.13
C GLU A 90 -4.11 9.43 0.64
N ARG A 91 -3.45 8.65 -0.22
CA ARG A 91 -3.58 8.74 -1.68
C ARG A 91 -5.01 8.44 -2.14
N SER A 92 -5.60 7.37 -1.63
CA SER A 92 -6.97 6.99 -1.98
C SER A 92 -7.99 8.07 -1.55
N CYS A 93 -7.86 8.60 -0.34
CA CYS A 93 -8.64 9.75 0.14
C CYS A 93 -8.38 11.02 -0.69
N GLN A 94 -7.16 11.21 -1.18
CA GLN A 94 -6.85 12.33 -2.05
C GLN A 94 -7.57 12.23 -3.39
N VAL A 95 -7.53 11.07 -4.05
CA VAL A 95 -8.27 10.82 -5.32
C VAL A 95 -9.76 11.11 -5.12
N VAL A 96 -10.32 10.60 -4.03
CA VAL A 96 -11.69 10.88 -3.58
C VAL A 96 -12.00 12.38 -3.50
N ARG A 97 -11.09 13.18 -2.94
CA ARG A 97 -11.31 14.63 -2.68
C ARG A 97 -11.04 15.49 -3.91
N SER A 98 -10.01 15.18 -4.69
CA SER A 98 -9.54 16.03 -5.78
C SER A 98 -10.24 15.76 -7.11
N SER A 99 -10.78 14.56 -7.34
CA SER A 99 -11.45 14.24 -8.60
C SER A 99 -12.73 15.06 -8.79
N ALA A 100 -12.94 15.57 -10.01
CA ALA A 100 -14.21 16.20 -10.38
C ALA A 100 -15.34 15.17 -10.39
N LEU A 101 -16.58 15.62 -10.20
CA LEU A 101 -17.76 14.75 -10.25
C LEU A 101 -17.87 14.00 -11.59
N ALA A 102 -17.49 14.64 -12.69
CA ALA A 102 -17.45 14.02 -14.02
C ALA A 102 -16.40 12.90 -14.14
N ASP A 103 -15.31 12.97 -13.37
CA ASP A 103 -14.20 12.01 -13.41
C ASP A 103 -14.38 10.85 -12.43
N LEU A 104 -15.35 10.95 -11.51
CA LEU A 104 -15.67 9.93 -10.51
C LEU A 104 -16.52 8.81 -11.12
N THR A 105 -15.93 8.09 -12.06
CA THR A 105 -16.57 6.94 -12.71
C THR A 105 -16.85 5.80 -11.71
N PRO A 106 -17.88 4.97 -11.94
CA PRO A 106 -18.17 3.81 -11.08
C PRO A 106 -16.99 2.85 -10.93
N GLN A 107 -16.14 2.74 -11.95
CA GLN A 107 -14.90 1.95 -11.95
C GLN A 107 -13.87 2.56 -10.99
N LEU A 108 -13.60 3.86 -11.10
CA LEU A 108 -12.65 4.55 -10.20
C LEU A 108 -13.11 4.48 -8.75
N LEU A 109 -14.41 4.64 -8.48
CA LEU A 109 -14.96 4.53 -7.13
C LEU A 109 -14.79 3.12 -6.55
N LEU A 110 -14.96 2.08 -7.38
CA LEU A 110 -14.75 0.69 -6.98
C LEU A 110 -13.27 0.42 -6.68
N GLU A 111 -12.37 0.85 -7.55
CA GLU A 111 -10.93 0.71 -7.38
C GLU A 111 -10.45 1.38 -6.09
N VAL A 112 -10.82 2.64 -5.87
CA VAL A 112 -10.46 3.39 -4.65
C VAL A 112 -11.04 2.70 -3.40
N SER A 113 -12.27 2.20 -3.47
CA SER A 113 -12.88 1.43 -2.37
C SER A 113 -12.10 0.15 -2.06
N GLN A 114 -11.62 -0.56 -3.08
CA GLN A 114 -10.83 -1.79 -2.91
C GLN A 114 -9.45 -1.48 -2.32
N ASN A 115 -8.76 -0.46 -2.83
CA ASN A 115 -7.43 -0.05 -2.35
C ASN A 115 -7.48 0.44 -0.89
N LEU A 116 -8.49 1.24 -0.54
CA LEU A 116 -8.76 1.62 0.85
C LEU A 116 -8.98 0.39 1.73
N SER A 117 -9.87 -0.52 1.33
CA SER A 117 -10.20 -1.71 2.11
C SER A 117 -8.98 -2.61 2.33
N LYS A 118 -8.15 -2.80 1.30
CA LYS A 118 -6.90 -3.57 1.36
C LYS A 118 -5.90 -2.94 2.34
N SER A 119 -5.70 -1.63 2.25
CA SER A 119 -4.75 -0.90 3.09
C SER A 119 -5.20 -0.86 4.55
N LEU A 120 -6.50 -0.63 4.80
CA LEU A 120 -7.10 -0.66 6.13
C LEU A 120 -7.04 -2.04 6.77
N LYS A 121 -7.24 -3.10 5.98
CA LYS A 121 -7.05 -4.47 6.47
C LYS A 121 -5.59 -4.70 6.89
N SER A 122 -4.62 -4.26 6.08
CA SER A 122 -3.21 -4.36 6.44
C SER A 122 -2.87 -3.59 7.72
N LEU A 123 -3.44 -2.40 7.94
CA LEU A 123 -3.29 -1.63 9.19
C LEU A 123 -3.95 -2.35 10.37
N THR A 124 -5.13 -2.92 10.15
CA THR A 124 -5.88 -3.65 11.19
C THR A 124 -5.11 -4.87 11.66
N ASP A 125 -4.69 -5.72 10.72
CA ASP A 125 -3.97 -6.96 11.01
C ASP A 125 -2.66 -6.66 11.78
N ALA A 126 -1.93 -5.59 11.39
CA ALA A 126 -0.73 -5.17 12.10
C ALA A 126 -1.00 -4.63 13.52
N CYS A 127 -2.05 -3.83 13.71
CA CYS A 127 -2.44 -3.34 15.03
C CYS A 127 -2.93 -4.47 15.96
N VAL A 128 -3.61 -5.48 15.41
CA VAL A 128 -4.02 -6.67 16.16
C VAL A 128 -2.79 -7.44 16.64
N LEU A 129 -1.85 -7.76 15.73
CA LEU A 129 -0.60 -8.42 16.09
C LEU A 129 0.21 -7.61 17.11
N ALA A 130 0.27 -6.29 16.96
CA ALA A 130 0.95 -5.40 17.90
C ALA A 130 0.28 -5.40 19.29
N SER A 131 -1.05 -5.42 19.34
CA SER A 131 -1.81 -5.56 20.59
C SER A 131 -1.56 -6.91 21.27
N GLU A 132 -1.45 -8.00 20.51
CA GLU A 132 -1.18 -9.33 21.08
C GLU A 132 0.25 -9.45 21.58
N SER A 133 1.20 -8.83 20.87
CA SER A 133 2.63 -8.89 21.18
C SER A 133 3.07 -7.91 22.27
N SER A 134 2.26 -6.90 22.61
CA SER A 134 2.62 -5.87 23.59
C SER A 134 2.65 -6.43 25.02
N GLY A 135 3.70 -6.14 25.79
CA GLY A 135 3.77 -6.41 27.22
C GLY A 135 2.99 -5.41 28.08
N ASP A 136 2.77 -4.20 27.57
CA ASP A 136 2.11 -3.11 28.29
C ASP A 136 0.59 -3.09 28.06
N ARG A 137 -0.18 -3.13 29.15
CA ARG A 137 -1.66 -3.11 29.11
C ARG A 137 -2.19 -1.86 28.42
N PHE A 138 -1.57 -0.69 28.64
CA PHE A 138 -2.03 0.55 28.04
C PHE A 138 -1.86 0.50 26.51
N ALA A 139 -0.69 0.10 26.02
CA ALA A 139 -0.43 -0.07 24.60
C ALA A 139 -1.39 -1.08 23.94
N ARG A 140 -1.71 -2.22 24.59
CA ARG A 140 -2.70 -3.18 24.06
C ARG A 140 -4.06 -2.51 23.82
N GLU A 141 -4.56 -1.80 24.82
CA GLU A 141 -5.85 -1.13 24.70
C GLU A 141 -5.81 0.00 23.66
N GLN A 142 -4.70 0.73 23.55
CA GLN A 142 -4.55 1.76 22.52
C GLN A 142 -4.58 1.19 21.09
N PHE A 143 -3.95 0.05 20.83
CA PHE A 143 -4.05 -0.60 19.51
C PHE A 143 -5.50 -1.01 19.19
N LYS A 144 -6.23 -1.57 20.16
CA LYS A 144 -7.65 -1.93 19.98
C LYS A 144 -8.53 -0.71 19.71
N LEU A 145 -8.33 0.39 20.46
CA LEU A 145 -9.06 1.63 20.26
C LEU A 145 -8.75 2.26 18.90
N SER A 146 -7.48 2.22 18.49
CA SER A 146 -7.05 2.70 17.17
C SER A 146 -7.73 1.93 16.03
N VAL A 147 -7.79 0.59 16.14
CA VAL A 147 -8.52 -0.25 15.16
C VAL A 147 -10.01 0.09 15.11
N LYS A 148 -10.66 0.27 16.27
CA LYS A 148 -12.08 0.66 16.33
C LYS A 148 -12.34 2.01 15.67
N CYS A 149 -11.50 3.01 15.97
CA CYS A 149 -11.60 4.34 15.38
C CYS A 149 -11.43 4.26 13.87
N MET A 150 -10.37 3.60 13.40
CA MET A 150 -10.08 3.41 11.98
C MET A 150 -11.22 2.69 11.24
N SER A 151 -11.75 1.59 11.79
CA SER A 151 -12.85 0.84 11.17
C SER A 151 -14.14 1.67 11.09
N THR A 152 -14.43 2.48 12.11
CA THR A 152 -15.61 3.36 12.12
C THR A 152 -15.50 4.42 11.03
N SER A 153 -14.36 5.12 10.98
CA SER A 153 -14.11 6.15 9.97
C SER A 153 -14.12 5.58 8.55
N ALA A 154 -13.51 4.41 8.35
CA ALA A 154 -13.52 3.71 7.07
C ALA A 154 -14.93 3.36 6.60
N THR A 155 -15.78 2.87 7.51
CA THR A 155 -17.17 2.53 7.19
C THR A 155 -17.96 3.76 6.74
N ALA A 156 -17.78 4.89 7.44
CA ALA A 156 -18.40 6.15 7.07
C ALA A 156 -17.94 6.63 5.69
N LEU A 157 -16.62 6.61 5.42
CA LEU A 157 -16.06 7.01 4.13
C LEU A 157 -16.57 6.13 2.98
N LEU A 158 -16.58 4.81 3.16
CA LEU A 158 -17.08 3.85 2.17
C LEU A 158 -18.59 4.03 1.91
N ALA A 159 -19.37 4.40 2.93
CA ALA A 159 -20.78 4.75 2.75
C ALA A 159 -20.92 6.01 1.87
N CYS A 160 -20.13 7.06 2.12
CA CYS A 160 -20.13 8.25 1.26
C CYS A 160 -19.69 7.94 -0.18
N VAL A 161 -18.68 7.09 -0.37
CA VAL A 161 -18.24 6.65 -1.71
C VAL A 161 -19.38 5.93 -2.44
N LYS A 162 -20.12 5.05 -1.76
CA LYS A 162 -21.29 4.36 -2.31
C LYS A 162 -22.43 5.32 -2.65
N GLU A 163 -22.70 6.30 -1.80
CA GLU A 163 -23.75 7.30 -2.02
C GLU A 163 -23.48 8.14 -3.27
N VAL A 164 -22.21 8.55 -3.51
CA VAL A 164 -21.81 9.24 -4.75
C VAL A 164 -22.03 8.36 -5.98
N LYS A 165 -21.79 7.05 -5.86
CA LYS A 165 -22.03 6.09 -6.95
C LYS A 165 -23.53 5.98 -7.30
N THR A 166 -24.42 6.04 -6.31
CA THR A 166 -25.87 5.88 -6.53
C THR A 166 -26.57 7.19 -6.88
N CYS A 167 -26.11 8.31 -6.32
CA CYS A 167 -26.71 9.64 -6.46
C CYS A 167 -25.61 10.71 -6.65
N PRO A 168 -25.00 10.81 -7.84
CA PRO A 168 -23.95 11.79 -8.09
C PRO A 168 -24.53 13.22 -8.04
N SER A 169 -24.15 13.98 -7.01
CA SER A 169 -24.50 15.40 -6.85
C SER A 169 -23.40 16.14 -6.11
N GLU A 170 -23.32 17.46 -6.30
CA GLU A 170 -22.37 18.34 -5.58
C GLU A 170 -22.59 18.30 -4.04
N LEU A 171 -23.82 18.06 -3.57
CA LEU A 171 -24.12 17.84 -2.16
C LEU A 171 -23.50 16.53 -1.63
N THR A 172 -23.57 15.46 -2.42
CA THR A 172 -22.96 14.15 -2.08
C THR A 172 -21.42 14.25 -2.11
N ARG A 173 -20.86 15.09 -2.98
CA ARG A 173 -19.42 15.38 -3.05
C ARG A 173 -18.92 16.15 -1.83
N ASN A 174 -19.63 17.20 -1.40
CA ASN A 174 -19.23 17.99 -0.23
C ASN A 174 -19.25 17.19 1.08
N ARG A 175 -20.20 16.26 1.24
CA ARG A 175 -20.22 15.33 2.39
C ARG A 175 -18.99 14.42 2.40
N ARG A 176 -18.45 14.03 1.25
CA ARG A 176 -17.26 13.18 1.13
C ARG A 176 -15.97 13.91 1.57
N VAL A 177 -15.84 15.20 1.27
CA VAL A 177 -14.70 16.04 1.72
C VAL A 177 -14.69 16.20 3.24
N LEU A 178 -15.86 16.20 3.89
CA LEU A 178 -16.01 16.30 5.33
C LEU A 178 -15.57 15.04 6.11
N PHE A 179 -15.55 13.86 5.46
CA PHE A 179 -15.19 12.58 6.10
C PHE A 179 -13.86 11.98 5.60
N GLY A 180 -13.16 12.62 4.66
CA GLY A 180 -11.97 12.11 3.98
C GLY A 180 -10.67 12.82 4.31
#